data_AF-A0A0S9S3A9-F1
#
_entry.id   AF-A0A0S9S3A9-F1
#
_cell.length_a   1.000
_cell.length_b   1.000
_cell.length_c   1.000
_cell.angle_alpha   90.00
_cell.angle_beta   90.00
_cell.angle_gamma   90.00
#
_symmetry.space_group_name_H-M   'P 1'
#
loop_
_entity.id
_entity.type
_entity.pdbx_description
1 polymer ?
#
loop_
_entity_poly.entity_id
_entity_poly.type
_entity_poly.pdbx_seq_one_letter_code
_entity_poly.pdbx_strand_id
1 'polypeptide(L)'
;MGFGRCQIYIPSKLNPASPLVKEIGLELTHAMRRVFGQGQLKVPLAKPWLARRLKAAGVPRPEIAKQLYVTRESVRSYLAVPKEQAGS
;
A
#
# COMPACT_ATOMS: atom_id res chain seq x y z
N MET A 1 3.68 -14.15 4.81
CA MET A 1 2.70 -13.46 3.93
C MET A 1 1.55 -12.92 4.77
N GLY A 2 1.70 -11.73 5.38
CA GLY A 2 0.80 -11.30 6.47
C GLY A 2 0.36 -9.84 6.48
N PHE A 3 0.50 -9.05 5.41
CA PHE A 3 0.15 -7.62 5.44
C PHE A 3 -1.19 -7.24 4.79
N GLY A 4 -2.12 -8.19 4.63
CA GLY A 4 -3.49 -7.90 4.22
C GLY A 4 -4.28 -7.27 5.38
N ARG A 5 -4.34 -5.93 5.44
CA ARG A 5 -4.89 -5.10 6.55
C ARG A 5 -3.96 -4.83 7.73
N CYS A 6 -2.68 -5.13 7.60
CA CYS A 6 -1.73 -4.90 8.70
C CYS A 6 -1.24 -3.45 8.67
N GLN A 7 -1.38 -2.75 9.81
CA GLN A 7 -0.64 -1.51 10.03
C GLN A 7 0.84 -1.87 10.08
N ILE A 8 1.62 -1.41 9.11
CA ILE A 8 3.06 -1.58 9.17
C ILE A 8 3.59 -0.53 10.15
N TYR A 9 4.04 -1.00 11.30
CA TYR A 9 4.78 -0.13 12.22
C TYR A 9 6.21 0.02 11.72
N ILE A 10 6.59 1.25 11.36
CA ILE A 10 7.96 1.60 11.02
C ILE A 10 8.64 2.06 12.32
N PRO A 11 9.53 1.24 12.90
CA PRO A 11 10.12 1.53 14.20
C PRO A 11 11.04 2.75 14.13
N SER A 12 11.04 3.55 15.19
CA SER A 12 11.89 4.74 15.29
C SER A 12 13.40 4.38 15.26
N LYS A 13 13.76 3.24 15.87
CA LYS A 13 15.10 2.65 15.85
C LYS A 13 15.06 1.34 15.06
N LEU A 14 15.86 1.26 14.00
CA LEU A 14 15.94 0.09 13.11
C LEU A 14 16.68 -1.03 13.83
N ASN A 15 15.95 -1.86 14.57
CA ASN A 15 16.52 -3.02 15.25
C ASN A 15 16.44 -4.26 14.32
N PRO A 16 17.51 -5.06 14.21
CA PRO A 16 17.54 -6.25 13.35
C PRO A 16 16.55 -7.35 13.81
N ALA A 17 16.11 -7.29 15.06
CA ALA A 17 15.07 -8.18 15.60
C ALA A 17 13.64 -7.74 15.23
N SER A 18 13.45 -6.57 14.63
CA SER A 18 12.13 -6.04 14.30
C SER A 18 11.45 -6.93 13.23
N PRO A 19 10.15 -7.24 13.38
CA PRO A 19 9.43 -8.08 12.42
C PRO A 19 9.48 -7.52 10.99
N LEU A 20 9.54 -6.19 10.86
CA LEU A 20 9.69 -5.54 9.56
C LEU A 20 11.06 -5.83 8.92
N VAL A 21 12.14 -5.75 9.69
CA VAL A 21 13.50 -6.07 9.21
C VAL A 21 13.64 -7.56 8.87
N LYS A 22 12.92 -8.46 9.56
CA LYS A 22 12.92 -9.89 9.23
C LYS A 22 12.19 -10.22 7.92
N GLU A 23 11.13 -9.50 7.57
CA GLU A 23 10.34 -9.77 6.35
C GLU A 23 10.94 -9.13 5.10
N ILE A 24 11.44 -7.89 5.17
CA ILE A 24 11.95 -7.16 4.00
C ILE A 24 13.47 -6.90 4.03
N GLY A 25 14.16 -7.22 5.12
CA GLY A 25 15.59 -6.95 5.27
C GLY A 25 15.90 -5.52 5.69
N LEU A 26 17.12 -5.31 6.22
CA LEU A 26 17.54 -4.04 6.83
C LEU A 26 17.60 -2.90 5.80
N GLU A 27 18.16 -3.18 4.62
CA GLU A 27 18.35 -2.21 3.53
C GLU A 27 17.02 -1.65 3.01
N LEU A 28 16.07 -2.54 2.71
CA LEU A 28 14.73 -2.14 2.25
C LEU A 28 13.97 -1.43 3.37
N THR A 29 14.16 -1.81 4.64
CA THR A 29 13.57 -1.08 5.77
C THR A 29 14.12 0.34 5.88
N HIS A 30 15.42 0.54 5.63
CA HIS A 30 16.06 1.85 5.64
C HIS A 30 15.55 2.73 4.48
N ALA A 31 15.42 2.16 3.29
CA ALA A 31 14.80 2.82 2.14
C ALA A 31 13.33 3.20 2.42
N MET A 32 12.57 2.29 3.04
CA MET A 32 11.16 2.52 3.37
C MET A 32 11.01 3.61 4.42
N ARG A 33 11.87 3.66 5.43
CA ARG A 33 11.91 4.76 6.42
C ARG A 33 12.20 6.11 5.76
N ARG A 34 13.10 6.14 4.76
CA ARG A 34 13.43 7.38 4.04
C ARG A 34 12.26 7.93 3.23
N VAL A 35 11.41 7.06 2.69
CA VAL A 35 10.26 7.45 1.85
C VAL A 35 9.01 7.75 2.68
N PHE A 36 8.72 6.96 3.72
CA PHE A 36 7.45 7.02 4.46
C PHE A 36 7.57 7.64 5.87
N GLY A 37 8.78 7.95 6.33
CA GLY A 37 9.01 8.47 7.68
C GLY A 37 8.90 7.39 8.76
N GLN A 38 8.70 7.82 10.00
CA GLN A 38 8.50 6.96 11.17
C GLN A 38 7.01 6.92 11.54
N GLY A 39 6.51 5.78 12.03
CA GLY A 39 5.13 5.66 12.51
C GLY A 39 4.33 4.53 11.87
N GLN A 40 3.00 4.63 11.95
CA GLN A 40 2.08 3.62 11.43
C GLN A 40 1.76 3.88 9.95
N LEU A 41 2.25 3.02 9.08
CA LEU A 41 1.87 3.03 7.67
C LEU A 41 0.64 2.14 7.48
N LYS A 42 -0.50 2.76 7.13
CA LYS A 42 -1.71 2.03 6.76
C LYS A 42 -1.56 1.49 5.35
N VAL A 43 -1.34 0.18 5.23
CA VAL A 43 -1.27 -0.47 3.91
C VAL A 43 -2.66 -0.48 3.29
N PRO A 44 -2.89 0.19 2.15
CA PRO A 44 -4.15 0.10 1.45
C PRO A 44 -4.44 -1.35 1.04
N LEU A 45 -5.71 -1.73 1.01
CA LEU A 45 -6.15 -3.06 0.56
C LEU A 45 -5.45 -3.44 -0.77
N ALA A 46 -5.09 -4.71 -0.90
CA ALA A 46 -4.30 -5.19 -2.04
C ALA A 46 -4.92 -4.80 -3.39
N LYS A 47 -6.25 -4.92 -3.53
CA LYS A 47 -6.98 -4.60 -4.77
C LYS A 47 -6.94 -3.12 -5.16
N PRO A 48 -7.28 -2.14 -4.30
CA PRO A 48 -7.15 -0.73 -4.67
C PRO A 48 -5.70 -0.29 -4.88
N TRP A 49 -4.74 -0.82 -4.12
CA TRP A 49 -3.33 -0.54 -4.38
C TRP A 49 -2.88 -1.07 -5.75
N LEU A 50 -3.22 -2.32 -6.09
CA LEU A 50 -2.95 -2.91 -7.40
C LEU A 50 -3.63 -2.12 -8.51
N ALA A 51 -4.89 -1.68 -8.33
CA ALA A 51 -5.59 -0.85 -9.30
C ALA A 51 -4.85 0.48 -9.56
N ARG A 52 -4.35 1.14 -8.50
CA ARG A 52 -3.56 2.38 -8.62
C ARG A 52 -2.22 2.13 -9.31
N ARG A 53 -1.52 1.04 -8.98
CA ARG A 53 -0.27 0.65 -9.63
C ARG A 53 -0.46 0.36 -11.12
N LEU A 54 -1.47 -0.43 -11.49
CA LEU A 54 -1.79 -0.74 -12.88
C LEU A 54 -2.19 0.53 -13.65
N LYS A 55 -2.93 1.44 -13.01
CA LYS A 55 -3.27 2.72 -13.63
C LYS A 55 -2.05 3.62 -13.85
N ALA A 56 -1.11 3.66 -12.90
CA ALA A 56 0.15 4.37 -13.05
C ALA A 56 1.04 3.77 -14.16
N ALA A 57 0.94 2.45 -14.39
CA ALA A 57 1.57 1.76 -15.51
C ALA A 57 0.85 1.96 -16.87
N GLY A 58 -0.19 2.81 -16.93
CA GLY A 58 -0.90 3.12 -18.17
C GLY A 58 -2.02 2.13 -18.55
N VAL A 59 -2.26 1.09 -17.76
CA VAL A 59 -3.29 0.08 -18.06
C VAL A 59 -4.68 0.72 -18.06
N PRO A 60 -5.51 0.49 -19.09
CA PRO A 60 -6.85 1.06 -19.14
C PRO A 60 -7.78 0.41 -18.10
N ARG A 61 -8.71 1.19 -17.55
CA ARG A 61 -9.69 0.73 -16.54
C ARG A 61 -10.41 -0.60 -16.85
N PRO A 62 -10.88 -0.90 -18.09
CA PRO A 62 -11.49 -2.19 -18.39
C PRO A 62 -10.50 -3.37 -18.28
N GLU A 63 -9.23 -3.18 -18.62
CA GLU A 63 -8.18 -4.20 -18.45
C GLU A 63 -7.88 -4.43 -16.97
N ILE A 64 -7.81 -3.35 -16.17
CA ILE A 64 -7.64 -3.45 -14.72
C ILE A 64 -8.78 -4.25 -14.08
N ALA A 65 -10.02 -4.04 -14.54
CA ALA A 65 -11.20 -4.76 -14.05
C ALA A 65 -11.08 -6.27 -14.29
N LYS A 66 -10.63 -6.67 -15.49
CA LYS A 66 -10.38 -8.07 -15.85
C LYS A 66 -9.26 -8.68 -15.00
N GLN A 67 -8.12 -8.00 -14.88
CA GLN A 67 -6.96 -8.51 -14.14
C GLN A 67 -7.23 -8.67 -12.63
N LEU A 68 -8.07 -7.81 -12.06
CA LEU A 68 -8.40 -7.85 -10.63
C LEU A 68 -9.66 -8.67 -10.31
N TYR A 69 -10.31 -9.25 -11.33
CA TYR A 69 -11.61 -9.94 -11.22
C TYR A 69 -12.64 -9.10 -10.47
N VAL A 70 -12.79 -7.82 -10.88
CA VAL A 70 -13.76 -6.88 -10.30
C VAL A 70 -14.50 -6.11 -11.38
N THR A 71 -15.58 -5.44 -11.02
CA THR A 71 -16.34 -4.60 -11.95
C THR A 71 -15.61 -3.28 -12.27
N ARG A 72 -15.91 -2.69 -13.43
CA ARG A 72 -15.39 -1.36 -13.82
C ARG A 72 -15.74 -0.28 -12.79
N GLU A 73 -16.90 -0.41 -12.14
CA GLU A 73 -17.34 0.45 -11.04
C GLU A 73 -16.48 0.29 -9.80
N SER A 74 -16.12 -0.96 -9.44
CA SER A 74 -15.17 -1.22 -8.36
C SER A 74 -13.81 -0.59 -8.64
N VAL A 75 -13.31 -0.69 -9.88
CA VAL A 75 -12.07 0.01 -10.30
C VAL A 75 -12.23 1.53 -10.21
N ARG A 76 -13.38 2.09 -10.57
CA ARG A 76 -13.64 3.53 -10.41
C ARG A 76 -13.56 3.94 -8.93
N SER A 77 -14.17 3.15 -8.04
CA SER A 77 -14.12 3.37 -6.59
C SER A 77 -12.70 3.25 -6.02
N TYR A 78 -11.93 2.26 -6.49
CA TYR A 78 -10.54 2.06 -6.07
C TYR A 78 -9.57 3.18 -6.52
N LEU A 79 -9.87 3.79 -7.66
CA LEU A 79 -9.12 4.93 -8.18
C LEU A 79 -9.65 6.26 -7.68
N ALA A 80 -10.80 6.28 -6.99
CA ALA A 80 -11.26 7.48 -6.32
C ALA A 80 -10.28 7.78 -5.18
N VAL A 81 -9.81 9.03 -5.12
CA VAL A 81 -8.98 9.49 -4.01
C VAL A 81 -9.83 9.38 -2.75
N PRO A 82 -9.37 8.71 -1.68
CA PRO A 82 -10.08 8.74 -0.41
C PRO A 82 -10.21 10.21 0.00
N LYS A 83 -11.43 10.66 0.28
CA LYS A 83 -11.69 11.94 0.93
C LYS A 83 -11.12 11.82 2.35
N GLU A 84 -9.85 12.18 2.53
CA GLU A 84 -9.24 12.29 3.83
C GLU A 84 -9.93 13.43 4.58
N GLN A 85 -10.81 13.03 5.49
CA GLN A 85 -11.12 13.68 6.77
C GLN A 85 -10.84 15.19 6.82
N ALA A 86 -11.85 15.98 6.42
CA ALA A 86 -11.99 17.36 6.87
C ALA A 86 -12.47 17.34 8.33
N GLY A 87 -11.65 17.86 9.25
CA GLY A 87 -11.97 18.02 10.69
C GLY A 87 -11.97 16.67 11.45
N SER A 88 -11.42 16.56 12.65
CA SER A 88 -11.16 17.54 13.70
C SER A 88 -10.11 17.01 14.66
#